data_AF-A0A4Q2KBP8-F1
#
_entry.id   AF-A0A4Q2KBP8-F1
#
_cell.length_a   1.000
_cell.length_b   1.000
_cell.length_c   1.000
_cell.angle_alpha   90.00
_cell.angle_beta   90.00
_cell.angle_gamma   90.00
#
_symmetry.space_group_name_H-M   'P 1'
#
loop_
_entity.id
_entity.type
_entity.pdbx_description
1 polymer ?
#
loop_
_entity_poly.entity_id
_entity_poly.type
_entity_poly.pdbx_seq_one_letter_code
_entity_poly.pdbx_strand_id
1 'polypeptide(L)'
;MKQSDGVILCKNFINDFIDEYLKGNIYAFYDFDFASLRQDKRFGCNSRGFDCDDTNLTRAICFILWGEIFPDLTVSDIGTGQKYRGDTLNTFNTVFGSYFPEQHSCVGIERSNASESLRVLANKFHAAYHSIGNFILLPNIAETDKKRAYTLNTYRGIAYKDYFDLFLSRLGTCLTSTNGDKHLIALIDRNEFFFSWLQTNGGLKYLSELCWLEDYFADDRPQDIFSPYVYCLRKKQEWTDFEKLYYIEYVEKYLITAMSIIKNRAAKMIEQLSIKCR
;
A
#
# COMPACT_ATOMS: atom_id res chain seq x y z
N MET A 1 -19.66 -5.64 17.74
CA MET A 1 -19.01 -4.69 18.68
C MET A 1 -19.49 -3.30 18.32
N LYS A 2 -19.91 -2.47 19.29
CA LYS A 2 -20.29 -1.08 18.96
C LYS A 2 -19.04 -0.32 18.50
N GLN A 3 -19.18 0.62 17.58
CA GLN A 3 -18.06 1.40 17.01
C GLN A 3 -17.21 2.06 18.11
N SER A 4 -17.86 2.61 19.15
CA SER A 4 -17.22 3.21 20.33
C SER A 4 -16.28 2.24 21.08
N ASP A 5 -16.70 0.99 21.23
CA ASP A 5 -15.93 -0.03 21.97
C ASP A 5 -14.69 -0.44 21.16
N GLY A 6 -14.85 -0.53 19.83
CA GLY A 6 -13.74 -0.77 18.90
C GLY A 6 -12.70 0.34 18.95
N VAL A 7 -13.12 1.60 19.06
CA VAL A 7 -12.21 2.75 19.12
C VAL A 7 -11.35 2.69 20.37
N ILE A 8 -11.94 2.46 21.54
CA ILE A 8 -11.20 2.36 22.80
C ILE A 8 -10.21 1.18 22.74
N LEU A 9 -10.66 0.03 22.26
CA LEU A 9 -9.83 -1.16 22.13
C LEU A 9 -8.60 -0.91 21.23
N CYS A 10 -8.82 -0.36 20.04
CA CYS A 10 -7.72 -0.09 19.10
C CYS A 10 -6.79 1.01 19.59
N LYS A 11 -7.30 2.06 20.25
CA LYS A 11 -6.47 3.11 20.85
C LYS A 11 -5.53 2.54 21.90
N ASN A 12 -6.06 1.77 22.86
CA ASN A 12 -5.25 1.13 23.90
C ASN A 12 -4.21 0.19 23.30
N PHE A 13 -4.61 -0.62 22.32
CA PHE A 13 -3.71 -1.55 21.64
C PHE A 13 -2.55 -0.83 20.92
N ILE A 14 -2.81 0.31 20.27
CA ILE A 14 -1.76 1.12 19.63
C ILE A 14 -0.87 1.79 20.68
N ASN A 15 -1.41 2.28 21.80
CA ASN A 15 -0.60 2.86 22.87
C ASN A 15 0.33 1.83 23.50
N ASP A 16 -0.14 0.61 23.74
CA ASP A 16 0.71 -0.48 24.21
C ASP A 16 1.89 -0.72 23.25
N PHE A 17 1.62 -0.71 21.94
CA PHE A 17 2.68 -0.81 20.93
C PHE A 17 3.66 0.37 20.99
N ILE A 18 3.15 1.60 21.13
CA ILE A 18 3.97 2.81 21.22
C ILE A 18 4.90 2.72 22.43
N ASP A 19 4.40 2.26 23.58
CA ASP A 19 5.18 2.16 24.80
C ASP A 19 6.21 1.03 24.72
N GLU A 20 5.83 -0.15 24.22
CA GLU A 20 6.68 -1.35 24.17
C GLU A 20 7.74 -1.30 23.06
N TYR A 21 7.35 -0.91 21.84
CA TYR A 21 8.21 -0.97 20.66
C TYR A 21 8.80 0.38 20.27
N LEU A 22 8.04 1.45 20.47
CA LEU A 22 8.45 2.81 20.07
C LEU A 22 8.98 3.63 21.26
N LYS A 23 9.11 3.01 22.45
CA LYS A 23 9.64 3.63 23.67
C LYS A 23 8.91 4.93 24.03
N GLY A 24 7.59 4.95 23.86
CA GLY A 24 6.75 6.11 24.14
C GLY A 24 6.88 7.22 23.08
N ASN A 25 7.53 6.99 21.93
CA ASN A 25 7.66 7.99 20.86
C ASN A 25 6.84 7.59 19.63
N ILE A 26 5.62 8.13 19.49
CA ILE A 26 4.77 7.85 18.32
C ILE A 26 5.45 8.20 16.99
N TYR A 27 6.34 9.20 16.97
CA TYR A 27 7.05 9.58 15.74
C TYR A 27 8.07 8.51 15.29
N ALA A 28 8.43 7.53 16.13
CA ALA A 28 9.25 6.41 15.68
C ALA A 28 8.54 5.51 14.66
N PHE A 29 7.23 5.67 14.44
CA PHE A 29 6.52 5.03 13.32
C PHE A 29 7.07 5.42 11.94
N TYR A 30 7.72 6.58 11.79
CA TYR A 30 8.31 6.99 10.51
C TYR A 30 9.28 5.95 9.95
N ASP A 31 10.09 5.35 10.82
CA ASP A 31 11.17 4.44 10.45
C ASP A 31 10.89 2.99 10.85
N PHE A 32 9.71 2.72 11.43
CA PHE A 32 9.37 1.38 11.89
C PHE A 32 9.06 0.44 10.69
N ASP A 33 9.88 -0.59 10.54
CA ASP A 33 9.67 -1.66 9.56
C ASP A 33 8.69 -2.70 10.10
N PHE A 34 7.46 -2.74 9.56
CA PHE A 34 6.44 -3.69 9.99
C PHE A 34 6.84 -5.15 9.73
N ALA A 35 7.80 -5.43 8.82
CA ALA A 35 8.28 -6.80 8.60
C ALA A 35 8.96 -7.39 9.85
N SER A 36 9.45 -6.55 10.76
CA SER A 36 10.00 -6.97 12.06
C SER A 36 8.96 -7.68 12.95
N LEU A 37 7.66 -7.46 12.71
CA LEU A 37 6.56 -8.08 13.44
C LEU A 37 6.26 -9.53 13.00
N ARG A 38 7.06 -10.12 12.10
CA ARG A 38 6.80 -11.45 11.54
C ARG A 38 6.61 -12.55 12.58
N GLN A 39 7.33 -12.46 13.69
CA GLN A 39 7.25 -13.43 14.79
C GLN A 39 6.43 -12.93 15.98
N ASP A 40 5.91 -11.70 15.90
CA ASP A 40 5.10 -11.12 16.97
C ASP A 40 3.66 -11.66 16.87
N LYS A 41 3.20 -12.35 17.92
CA LYS A 41 1.87 -12.96 17.98
C LYS A 41 0.77 -11.96 18.36
N ARG A 42 1.11 -10.83 18.98
CA ARG A 42 0.17 -9.81 19.43
C ARG A 42 -0.03 -8.77 18.33
N PHE A 43 1.03 -8.07 17.96
CA PHE A 43 1.04 -6.95 17.02
C PHE A 43 1.22 -7.40 15.56
N GLY A 44 1.86 -8.55 15.33
CA GLY A 44 2.02 -9.15 14.00
C GLY A 44 0.77 -9.94 13.55
N CYS A 45 1.00 -11.12 12.98
CA CYS A 45 -0.08 -11.99 12.48
C CYS A 45 -0.19 -13.25 13.34
N ASN A 46 -1.25 -13.37 14.12
CA ASN A 46 -1.52 -14.61 14.87
C ASN A 46 -2.28 -15.61 13.99
N SER A 47 -1.75 -16.82 13.83
CA SER A 47 -2.41 -17.95 13.15
C SER A 47 -2.79 -17.73 11.67
N ARG A 48 -2.15 -16.79 10.97
CA ARG A 48 -2.33 -16.55 9.52
C ARG A 48 -1.01 -16.21 8.84
N GLY A 49 -0.98 -16.24 7.50
CA GLY A 49 0.16 -15.79 6.72
C GLY A 49 0.55 -14.35 7.07
N PHE A 50 1.85 -14.11 7.22
CA PHE A 50 2.35 -12.79 7.55
C PHE A 50 2.27 -11.84 6.36
N ASP A 51 1.65 -10.69 6.57
CA ASP A 51 1.56 -9.61 5.60
C ASP A 51 1.60 -8.27 6.35
N CYS A 52 2.48 -7.36 5.93
CA CYS A 52 2.75 -6.11 6.64
C CYS A 52 1.52 -5.19 6.63
N ASP A 53 0.74 -5.21 5.55
CA ASP A 53 -0.49 -4.44 5.45
C ASP A 53 -1.71 -5.11 6.12
N ASP A 54 -1.56 -6.33 6.65
CA ASP A 54 -2.62 -7.09 7.33
C ASP A 54 -2.21 -7.63 8.72
N THR A 55 -1.25 -6.97 9.39
CA THR A 55 -0.93 -7.25 10.79
C THR A 55 -2.05 -6.79 11.73
N ASN A 56 -2.11 -7.31 12.96
CA ASN A 56 -3.07 -6.84 13.96
C ASN A 56 -2.86 -5.35 14.29
N LEU A 57 -1.61 -4.89 14.31
CA LEU A 57 -1.28 -3.47 14.46
C LEU A 57 -1.80 -2.65 13.28
N THR A 58 -1.55 -3.10 12.05
CA THR A 58 -2.02 -2.39 10.84
C THR A 58 -3.55 -2.29 10.83
N ARG A 59 -4.27 -3.36 11.20
CA ARG A 59 -5.74 -3.32 11.31
C ARG A 59 -6.23 -2.31 12.33
N ALA A 60 -5.61 -2.26 13.51
CA ALA A 60 -5.96 -1.28 14.55
C ALA A 60 -5.71 0.16 14.07
N ILE A 61 -4.55 0.41 13.46
CA ILE A 61 -4.20 1.71 12.87
C ILE A 61 -5.23 2.11 11.81
N CYS A 62 -5.54 1.22 10.87
CA CYS A 62 -6.52 1.47 9.82
C CYS A 62 -7.90 1.82 10.40
N PHE A 63 -8.33 1.11 11.44
CA PHE A 63 -9.59 1.40 12.11
C PHE A 63 -9.60 2.77 12.80
N ILE A 64 -8.50 3.17 13.46
CA ILE A 64 -8.41 4.50 14.09
C ILE A 64 -8.41 5.62 13.04
N LEU A 65 -7.76 5.41 11.90
CA LEU A 65 -7.67 6.41 10.84
C LEU A 65 -8.98 6.54 10.04
N TRP A 66 -9.64 5.42 9.71
CA TRP A 66 -10.76 5.41 8.75
C TRP A 66 -12.08 4.88 9.32
N GLY A 67 -12.11 4.36 10.55
CA GLY A 67 -13.30 3.72 11.16
C GLY A 67 -14.51 4.63 11.32
N GLU A 68 -14.31 5.94 11.41
CA GLU A 68 -15.39 6.95 11.49
C GLU A 68 -15.74 7.55 10.12
N ILE A 69 -14.96 7.24 9.09
CA ILE A 69 -15.03 7.86 7.75
C ILE A 69 -15.63 6.88 6.75
N PHE A 70 -15.09 5.66 6.70
CA PHE A 70 -15.49 4.66 5.72
C PHE A 70 -16.84 4.02 6.06
N PRO A 71 -17.65 3.66 5.05
CA PRO A 71 -19.02 3.24 5.25
C PRO A 71 -19.11 1.91 5.99
N ASP A 72 -19.82 1.95 7.13
CA ASP A 72 -20.08 0.81 8.02
C ASP A 72 -18.81 -0.01 8.31
N LEU A 73 -17.73 0.67 8.67
CA LEU A 73 -16.45 0.04 9.00
C LEU A 73 -16.38 -0.30 10.50
N THR A 74 -16.21 -1.57 10.82
CA THR A 74 -15.84 -2.04 12.17
C THR A 74 -14.47 -2.73 12.16
N VAL A 75 -13.85 -2.91 13.33
CA VAL A 75 -12.56 -3.61 13.44
C VAL A 75 -12.60 -5.01 12.83
N SER A 76 -13.72 -5.73 13.00
CA SER A 76 -13.91 -7.08 12.44
C SER A 76 -13.99 -7.11 10.92
N ASP A 77 -14.30 -5.98 10.27
CA ASP A 77 -14.42 -5.87 8.82
C ASP A 77 -13.06 -5.70 8.13
N ILE A 78 -11.96 -5.61 8.88
CA ILE A 78 -10.61 -5.42 8.34
C ILE A 78 -9.84 -6.74 8.34
N GLY A 79 -9.42 -7.16 7.14
CA GLY A 79 -8.45 -8.22 6.95
C GLY A 79 -8.64 -9.13 5.75
N THR A 80 -7.76 -10.12 5.61
CA THR A 80 -7.94 -11.22 4.64
C THR A 80 -9.34 -11.82 4.73
N GLY A 81 -10.06 -11.83 3.61
CA GLY A 81 -11.42 -12.38 3.51
C GLY A 81 -12.52 -11.52 4.14
N GLN A 82 -12.19 -10.32 4.63
CA GLN A 82 -13.15 -9.37 5.18
C GLN A 82 -13.51 -8.28 4.16
N LYS A 83 -14.47 -7.42 4.53
CA LYS A 83 -15.03 -6.34 3.71
C LYS A 83 -13.98 -5.31 3.29
N TYR A 84 -13.00 -5.03 4.14
CA TYR A 84 -11.86 -4.16 3.87
C TYR A 84 -10.54 -4.89 4.14
N ARG A 85 -9.46 -4.45 3.49
CA ARG A 85 -8.11 -4.97 3.73
C ARG A 85 -7.09 -3.86 3.54
N GLY A 86 -6.01 -3.90 4.33
CA GLY A 86 -4.83 -3.13 4.01
C GLY A 86 -4.25 -3.51 2.64
N ASP A 87 -3.62 -2.54 2.00
CA ASP A 87 -2.91 -2.69 0.75
C ASP A 87 -1.64 -1.83 0.78
N THR A 88 -0.63 -2.24 0.03
CA THR A 88 0.69 -1.60 -0.04
C THR A 88 0.80 -0.78 -1.33
N LEU A 89 0.98 0.53 -1.25
CA LEU A 89 0.96 1.41 -2.43
C LEU A 89 2.11 1.11 -3.40
N ASN A 90 3.34 1.38 -2.97
CA ASN A 90 4.54 1.20 -3.78
C ASN A 90 5.22 -0.12 -3.41
N THR A 91 5.24 -1.08 -4.32
CA THR A 91 5.81 -2.41 -4.03
C THR A 91 7.27 -2.51 -4.47
N PHE A 92 8.02 -3.39 -3.81
CA PHE A 92 9.41 -3.67 -4.17
C PHE A 92 9.52 -4.64 -5.35
N ASN A 93 8.81 -5.77 -5.26
CA ASN A 93 9.07 -6.91 -6.15
C ASN A 93 8.76 -6.66 -7.64
N THR A 94 7.82 -5.76 -7.96
CA THR A 94 7.54 -5.39 -9.36
C THR A 94 8.78 -4.85 -10.05
N VAL A 95 9.39 -3.85 -9.41
CA VAL A 95 10.48 -3.07 -10.01
C VAL A 95 11.80 -3.79 -9.85
N PHE A 96 12.03 -4.44 -8.71
CA PHE A 96 13.35 -4.97 -8.33
C PHE A 96 13.47 -6.49 -8.46
N GLY A 97 12.35 -7.22 -8.53
CA GLY A 97 12.34 -8.67 -8.40
C GLY A 97 12.62 -9.13 -6.97
N SER A 98 12.99 -10.40 -6.81
CA SER A 98 13.25 -10.99 -5.49
C SER A 98 14.44 -10.33 -4.79
N TYR A 99 14.29 -10.11 -3.48
CA TYR A 99 15.34 -9.65 -2.58
C TYR A 99 16.19 -10.82 -2.07
N PHE A 100 17.49 -10.58 -1.91
CA PHE A 100 18.49 -11.51 -1.39
C PHE A 100 19.04 -10.97 -0.06
N PRO A 101 18.50 -11.43 1.09
CA PRO A 101 18.87 -10.87 2.40
C PRO A 101 20.35 -10.93 2.72
N GLU A 102 21.01 -12.04 2.41
CA GLU A 102 22.44 -12.26 2.68
C GLU A 102 23.36 -11.32 1.88
N GLN A 103 22.90 -10.88 0.71
CA GLN A 103 23.66 -10.03 -0.21
C GLN A 103 23.26 -8.56 -0.12
N HIS A 104 22.25 -8.22 0.69
CA HIS A 104 21.62 -6.91 0.71
C HIS A 104 21.38 -6.36 -0.70
N SER A 105 20.73 -7.17 -1.54
CA SER A 105 20.53 -6.87 -2.97
C SER A 105 19.27 -7.51 -3.52
N CYS A 106 19.00 -7.30 -4.80
CA CYS A 106 17.87 -7.87 -5.51
C CYS A 106 18.20 -8.13 -6.98
N VAL A 107 17.37 -8.97 -7.62
CA VAL A 107 17.58 -9.43 -9.00
C VAL A 107 17.86 -8.28 -9.98
N GLY A 108 17.09 -7.19 -9.91
CA GLY A 108 17.22 -6.09 -10.85
C GLY A 108 18.49 -5.27 -10.66
N ILE A 109 18.94 -5.07 -9.41
CA ILE A 109 20.21 -4.38 -9.09
C ILE A 109 21.40 -5.21 -9.59
N GLU A 110 21.38 -6.53 -9.38
CA GLU A 110 22.44 -7.42 -9.89
C GLU A 110 22.48 -7.46 -11.42
N ARG A 111 21.33 -7.63 -12.09
CA ARG A 111 21.27 -7.74 -13.56
C ARG A 111 21.67 -6.47 -14.29
N SER A 112 21.45 -5.31 -13.66
CA SER A 112 21.81 -4.02 -14.25
C SER A 112 23.26 -3.62 -13.99
N ASN A 113 23.99 -4.33 -13.13
CA ASN A 113 25.29 -3.88 -12.60
C ASN A 113 25.19 -2.46 -12.01
N ALA A 114 24.09 -2.18 -11.30
CA ALA A 114 23.86 -0.89 -10.67
C ALA A 114 24.97 -0.53 -9.66
N SER A 115 25.20 0.77 -9.49
CA SER A 115 26.20 1.28 -8.54
C SER A 115 25.86 0.91 -7.09
N GLU A 116 26.89 0.93 -6.23
CA GLU A 116 26.70 0.72 -4.79
C GLU A 116 25.75 1.75 -4.17
N SER A 117 25.78 3.00 -4.65
CA SER A 117 24.85 4.04 -4.19
C SER A 117 23.39 3.67 -4.46
N LEU A 118 23.09 3.11 -5.64
CA LEU A 118 21.74 2.69 -5.99
C LEU A 118 21.32 1.42 -5.23
N ARG A 119 22.26 0.50 -4.97
CA ARG A 119 22.03 -0.67 -4.09
C ARG A 119 21.65 -0.24 -2.67
N VAL A 120 22.40 0.69 -2.08
CA VAL A 120 22.07 1.27 -0.76
C VAL A 120 20.69 1.92 -0.77
N LEU A 121 20.35 2.65 -1.83
CA LEU A 121 19.04 3.29 -1.97
C LEU A 121 17.90 2.24 -2.08
N ALA A 122 18.10 1.17 -2.84
CA ALA A 122 17.16 0.07 -2.96
C ALA A 122 16.95 -0.64 -1.61
N ASN A 123 18.01 -0.85 -0.83
CA ASN A 123 17.92 -1.43 0.51
C ASN A 123 17.14 -0.53 1.49
N LYS A 124 17.35 0.79 1.42
CA LYS A 124 16.55 1.75 2.20
C LYS A 124 15.06 1.65 1.83
N PHE A 125 14.74 1.58 0.55
CA PHE A 125 13.36 1.39 0.11
C PHE A 125 12.80 0.03 0.52
N HIS A 126 13.59 -1.05 0.51
CA HIS A 126 13.17 -2.36 1.00
C HIS A 126 12.74 -2.34 2.47
N ALA A 127 13.32 -1.47 3.31
CA ALA A 127 12.80 -1.24 4.66
C ALA A 127 11.55 -0.33 4.64
N ALA A 128 11.62 0.78 3.88
CA ALA A 128 10.57 1.80 3.87
C ALA A 128 9.23 1.33 3.29
N TYR A 129 9.20 0.37 2.35
CA TYR A 129 7.94 -0.06 1.73
C TYR A 129 7.05 -0.87 2.70
N HIS A 130 7.58 -1.33 3.84
CA HIS A 130 6.81 -1.91 4.93
C HIS A 130 6.45 -0.88 6.02
N SER A 131 6.57 0.41 5.76
CA SER A 131 6.24 1.45 6.74
C SER A 131 4.78 1.88 6.62
N ILE A 132 4.27 2.50 7.69
CA ILE A 132 2.89 2.97 7.81
C ILE A 132 2.44 3.85 6.64
N GLY A 133 3.33 4.72 6.14
CA GLY A 133 3.04 5.64 5.04
C GLY A 133 2.86 4.98 3.69
N ASN A 134 3.19 3.68 3.56
CA ASN A 134 2.95 2.91 2.35
C ASN A 134 1.66 2.09 2.40
N PHE A 135 0.90 2.14 3.50
CA PHE A 135 -0.35 1.38 3.64
C PHE A 135 -1.59 2.24 3.35
N ILE A 136 -2.64 1.58 2.85
CA ILE A 136 -3.97 2.14 2.64
C ILE A 136 -5.01 1.07 2.99
N LEU A 137 -6.20 1.47 3.43
CA LEU A 137 -7.35 0.57 3.55
C LEU A 137 -8.21 0.64 2.29
N LEU A 138 -8.51 -0.50 1.67
CA LEU A 138 -9.36 -0.59 0.48
C LEU A 138 -10.47 -1.62 0.67
N PRO A 139 -11.61 -1.49 -0.04
CA PRO A 139 -12.64 -2.51 -0.03
C PRO A 139 -12.10 -3.80 -0.70
N ASN A 140 -12.49 -4.96 -0.18
CA ASN A 140 -11.80 -6.22 -0.44
C ASN A 140 -12.74 -7.38 -0.80
N ILE A 141 -14.01 -7.10 -1.12
CA ILE A 141 -14.91 -8.13 -1.63
C ILE A 141 -14.39 -8.61 -2.98
N ALA A 142 -14.15 -9.92 -3.08
CA ALA A 142 -13.60 -10.52 -4.27
C ALA A 142 -14.67 -10.67 -5.38
N GLU A 143 -14.22 -10.52 -6.61
CA GLU A 143 -14.92 -10.97 -7.81
C GLU A 143 -14.40 -12.34 -8.22
N THR A 144 -15.32 -13.27 -8.50
CA THR A 144 -14.97 -14.64 -8.86
C THR A 144 -15.28 -14.90 -10.33
N ASP A 145 -14.25 -15.13 -11.12
CA ASP A 145 -14.43 -15.83 -12.40
C ASP A 145 -14.35 -17.35 -12.17
N LYS A 146 -14.83 -18.16 -13.11
CA LYS A 146 -14.94 -19.64 -13.07
C LYS A 146 -13.68 -20.40 -12.63
N LYS A 147 -12.52 -19.73 -12.54
CA LYS A 147 -11.23 -20.34 -12.17
C LYS A 147 -10.52 -19.63 -11.01
N ARG A 148 -10.81 -18.37 -10.71
CA ARG A 148 -10.03 -17.54 -9.78
C ARG A 148 -10.87 -16.42 -9.18
N ALA A 149 -10.64 -16.17 -7.90
CA ALA A 149 -11.15 -14.99 -7.21
C ALA A 149 -10.08 -13.90 -7.19
N TYR A 150 -10.50 -12.67 -7.47
CA TYR A 150 -9.64 -11.49 -7.47
C TYR A 150 -10.23 -10.44 -6.52
N THR A 151 -9.37 -9.79 -5.75
CA THR A 151 -9.71 -8.56 -5.02
C THR A 151 -9.06 -7.38 -5.76
N LEU A 152 -9.32 -6.15 -5.33
CA LEU A 152 -8.64 -4.97 -5.92
C LEU A 152 -7.12 -5.13 -5.87
N ASN A 153 -6.56 -5.54 -4.73
CA ASN A 153 -5.13 -5.77 -4.54
C ASN A 153 -4.60 -6.82 -5.54
N THR A 154 -5.16 -8.03 -5.55
CA THR A 154 -4.63 -9.10 -6.41
C THR A 154 -4.83 -8.82 -7.90
N TYR A 155 -5.91 -8.12 -8.26
CA TYR A 155 -6.14 -7.68 -9.63
C TYR A 155 -5.13 -6.60 -10.05
N ARG A 156 -4.86 -5.62 -9.18
CA ARG A 156 -3.86 -4.57 -9.40
C ARG A 156 -2.48 -5.16 -9.69
N GLY A 157 -2.03 -6.16 -8.92
CA GLY A 157 -0.74 -6.82 -9.17
C GLY A 157 -0.66 -7.52 -10.53
N ILE A 158 -1.77 -8.08 -11.01
CA ILE A 158 -1.80 -8.81 -12.28
C ILE A 158 -1.91 -7.85 -13.47
N ALA A 159 -2.92 -6.98 -13.46
CA ALA A 159 -3.29 -6.11 -14.57
C ALA A 159 -2.38 -4.88 -14.69
N TYR A 160 -1.98 -4.32 -13.54
CA TYR A 160 -1.25 -3.05 -13.47
C TYR A 160 0.16 -3.19 -12.88
N LYS A 161 0.60 -4.42 -12.61
CA LYS A 161 1.94 -4.71 -12.05
C LYS A 161 2.19 -3.95 -10.75
N ASP A 162 1.18 -3.80 -9.90
CA ASP A 162 1.25 -3.06 -8.63
C ASP A 162 1.53 -1.55 -8.74
N TYR A 163 1.57 -0.97 -9.93
CA TYR A 163 1.67 0.48 -10.09
C TYR A 163 0.41 1.17 -9.57
N PHE A 164 0.52 1.83 -8.42
CA PHE A 164 -0.62 2.46 -7.76
C PHE A 164 -1.14 3.69 -8.50
N ASP A 165 -0.25 4.45 -9.13
CA ASP A 165 -0.60 5.58 -9.99
C ASP A 165 -1.43 5.16 -11.21
N LEU A 166 -0.99 4.08 -11.89
CA LEU A 166 -1.75 3.45 -12.97
C LEU A 166 -3.10 2.92 -12.47
N PHE A 167 -3.13 2.30 -11.30
CA PHE A 167 -4.38 1.84 -10.68
C PHE A 167 -5.36 2.99 -10.44
N LEU A 168 -4.91 4.10 -9.87
CA LEU A 168 -5.75 5.30 -9.65
C LEU A 168 -6.30 5.86 -10.96
N SER A 169 -5.46 5.96 -12.00
CA SER A 169 -5.86 6.41 -13.34
C SER A 169 -6.97 5.52 -13.93
N ARG A 170 -6.81 4.19 -13.82
CA ARG A 170 -7.81 3.21 -14.29
C ARG A 170 -9.07 3.23 -13.45
N LEU A 171 -8.95 3.36 -12.14
CA LEU A 171 -10.08 3.48 -11.22
C LEU A 171 -10.92 4.71 -11.54
N GLY A 172 -10.29 5.87 -11.78
CA GLY A 172 -11.00 7.11 -12.13
C GLY A 172 -11.78 6.99 -13.44
N THR A 173 -11.18 6.31 -14.42
CA THR A 173 -11.86 6.00 -15.69
C THR A 173 -13.08 5.10 -15.45
N CYS A 174 -12.93 4.03 -14.67
CA CYS A 174 -14.02 3.06 -14.44
C CYS A 174 -15.14 3.62 -13.55
N LEU A 175 -14.84 4.56 -12.65
CA LEU A 175 -15.85 5.24 -11.83
C LEU A 175 -16.71 6.22 -12.61
N THR A 176 -16.29 6.64 -13.81
CA THR A 176 -16.99 7.66 -14.63
C THR A 176 -17.46 7.15 -15.99
N SER A 177 -17.07 5.93 -16.37
CA SER A 177 -17.34 5.35 -17.69
C SER A 177 -17.49 3.84 -17.63
N THR A 178 -18.47 3.32 -18.37
CA THR A 178 -18.69 1.89 -18.57
C THR A 178 -17.76 1.26 -19.63
N ASN A 179 -16.97 2.08 -20.34
CA ASN A 179 -15.98 1.63 -21.33
C ASN A 179 -14.59 1.36 -20.73
N GLY A 180 -14.49 1.33 -19.40
CA GLY A 180 -13.25 1.04 -18.68
C GLY A 180 -12.85 -0.43 -18.68
N ASP A 181 -11.88 -0.76 -17.83
CA ASP A 181 -11.47 -2.14 -17.59
C ASP A 181 -12.64 -2.93 -16.99
N LYS A 182 -13.13 -3.95 -17.72
CA LYS A 182 -14.31 -4.72 -17.34
C LYS A 182 -14.14 -5.48 -16.02
N HIS A 183 -12.94 -5.95 -15.70
CA HIS A 183 -12.71 -6.66 -14.45
C HIS A 183 -12.64 -5.68 -13.28
N LEU A 184 -12.04 -4.51 -13.48
CA LEU A 184 -12.07 -3.46 -12.47
C LEU A 184 -13.50 -2.94 -12.23
N ILE A 185 -14.30 -2.76 -13.28
CA ILE A 185 -15.73 -2.43 -13.16
C ILE A 185 -16.47 -3.49 -12.35
N ALA A 186 -16.29 -4.78 -12.65
CA ALA A 186 -16.91 -5.84 -11.87
C ALA A 186 -16.48 -5.80 -10.39
N LEU A 187 -15.21 -5.52 -10.09
CA LEU A 187 -14.74 -5.33 -8.71
C LEU A 187 -15.35 -4.10 -8.04
N ILE A 188 -15.55 -3.01 -8.78
CA ILE A 188 -16.24 -1.81 -8.29
C ILE A 188 -17.69 -2.17 -7.94
N ASP A 189 -18.40 -2.88 -8.82
CA ASP A 189 -19.79 -3.30 -8.61
C ASP A 189 -19.90 -4.24 -7.39
N ARG A 190 -18.96 -5.18 -7.21
CA ARG A 190 -18.92 -6.07 -6.03
C ARG A 190 -18.66 -5.33 -4.72
N ASN A 191 -18.03 -4.16 -4.81
CA ASN A 191 -17.73 -3.29 -3.68
C ASN A 191 -18.56 -1.99 -3.74
N GLU A 192 -19.78 -2.05 -4.30
CA GLU A 192 -20.67 -0.91 -4.50
C GLU A 192 -20.89 -0.09 -3.21
N PHE A 193 -20.99 -0.77 -2.06
CA PHE A 193 -21.14 -0.09 -0.76
C PHE A 193 -20.08 0.99 -0.51
N PHE A 194 -18.86 0.79 -0.99
CA PHE A 194 -17.77 1.74 -0.87
C PHE A 194 -17.76 2.72 -2.04
N PHE A 195 -17.89 2.22 -3.27
CA PHE A 195 -17.73 3.06 -4.44
C PHE A 195 -18.92 3.99 -4.72
N SER A 196 -20.16 3.59 -4.39
CA SER A 196 -21.33 4.47 -4.43
C SER A 196 -21.26 5.55 -3.36
N TRP A 197 -20.80 5.21 -2.15
CA TRP A 197 -20.48 6.20 -1.11
C TRP A 197 -19.40 7.17 -1.60
N LEU A 198 -18.32 6.65 -2.18
CA LEU A 198 -17.21 7.48 -2.67
C LEU A 198 -17.67 8.44 -3.77
N GLN A 199 -18.42 7.95 -4.77
CA GLN A 199 -18.96 8.77 -5.85
C GLN A 199 -19.86 9.89 -5.31
N THR A 200 -20.73 9.58 -4.34
CA THR A 200 -21.61 10.58 -3.71
C THR A 200 -20.84 11.69 -3.00
N ASN A 201 -19.64 11.38 -2.47
CA ASN A 201 -18.81 12.33 -1.72
C ASN A 201 -17.71 13.02 -2.55
N GLY A 202 -17.72 12.89 -3.88
CA GLY A 202 -16.77 13.60 -4.75
C GLY A 202 -15.72 12.71 -5.43
N GLY A 203 -15.87 11.39 -5.38
CA GLY A 203 -15.09 10.45 -6.18
C GLY A 203 -13.62 10.39 -5.78
N LEU A 204 -12.72 10.24 -6.76
CA LEU A 204 -11.29 10.05 -6.50
C LEU A 204 -10.62 11.21 -5.77
N LYS A 205 -11.07 12.44 -5.99
CA LYS A 205 -10.56 13.59 -5.25
C LYS A 205 -10.78 13.40 -3.74
N TYR A 206 -11.99 13.00 -3.38
CA TYR A 206 -12.34 12.74 -1.99
C TYR A 206 -11.52 11.58 -1.40
N LEU A 207 -11.31 10.50 -2.17
CA LEU A 207 -10.40 9.42 -1.75
C LEU A 207 -8.97 9.93 -1.50
N SER A 208 -8.48 10.82 -2.35
CA SER A 208 -7.15 11.40 -2.22
C SER A 208 -7.00 12.17 -0.91
N GLU A 209 -7.97 13.01 -0.57
CA GLU A 209 -7.96 13.81 0.66
C GLU A 209 -8.06 12.93 1.92
N LEU A 210 -8.91 11.90 1.89
CA LEU A 210 -9.12 10.99 3.03
C LEU A 210 -7.95 10.03 3.28
N CYS A 211 -7.21 9.68 2.24
CA CYS A 211 -6.12 8.71 2.31
C CYS A 211 -4.73 9.34 2.11
N TRP A 212 -4.65 10.68 2.07
CA TRP A 212 -3.43 11.45 1.83
C TRP A 212 -2.69 10.97 0.57
N LEU A 213 -3.35 11.02 -0.58
CA LEU A 213 -2.77 10.57 -1.86
C LEU A 213 -2.35 11.73 -2.75
N GLU A 214 -2.22 12.94 -2.22
CA GLU A 214 -2.03 14.17 -2.99
C GLU A 214 -0.80 14.11 -3.91
N ASP A 215 0.27 13.42 -3.50
CA ASP A 215 1.47 13.23 -4.32
C ASP A 215 1.22 12.39 -5.60
N TYR A 216 0.09 11.69 -5.71
CA TYR A 216 -0.33 10.98 -6.93
C TYR A 216 -1.24 11.83 -7.83
N PHE A 217 -1.59 13.06 -7.43
CA PHE A 217 -2.58 13.88 -8.11
C PHE A 217 -2.01 15.23 -8.56
N ALA A 218 -2.50 15.71 -9.71
CA ALA A 218 -2.42 17.12 -10.09
C ALA A 218 -3.72 17.54 -10.74
N ASP A 219 -4.17 18.75 -10.46
CA ASP A 219 -5.43 19.31 -10.95
C ASP A 219 -6.62 18.34 -10.73
N ASP A 220 -6.68 17.77 -9.53
CA ASP A 220 -7.70 16.79 -9.09
C ASP A 220 -7.74 15.48 -9.92
N ARG A 221 -6.67 15.15 -10.65
CA ARG A 221 -6.56 13.94 -11.47
C ARG A 221 -5.33 13.11 -11.11
N PRO A 222 -5.44 11.77 -11.11
CA PRO A 222 -4.27 10.90 -10.98
C PRO A 222 -3.24 11.20 -12.08
N GLN A 223 -1.97 11.26 -11.69
CA GLN A 223 -0.85 11.42 -12.60
C GLN A 223 -0.14 10.08 -12.81
N ASP A 224 0.39 9.86 -14.01
CA ASP A 224 1.24 8.70 -14.30
C ASP A 224 2.69 8.95 -13.86
N ILE A 225 2.92 9.14 -12.56
CA ILE A 225 4.22 9.54 -11.97
C ILE A 225 5.34 8.53 -12.24
N PHE A 226 5.00 7.25 -12.36
CA PHE A 226 5.93 6.15 -12.65
C PHE A 226 5.90 5.73 -14.12
N SER A 227 5.23 6.48 -15.00
CA SER A 227 5.37 6.24 -16.43
C SER A 227 6.76 6.66 -16.92
N PRO A 228 7.37 5.88 -17.84
CA PRO A 228 6.93 4.58 -18.36
C PRO A 228 7.12 3.42 -17.38
N TYR A 229 6.10 2.57 -17.19
CA TYR A 229 6.12 1.48 -16.21
C TYR A 229 7.15 0.38 -16.50
N VAL A 230 8.12 0.18 -15.60
CA VAL A 230 9.18 -0.85 -15.71
C VAL A 230 8.94 -2.02 -14.76
N TYR A 231 9.29 -3.24 -15.15
CA TYR A 231 9.26 -4.39 -14.26
C TYR A 231 10.48 -5.29 -14.49
N CYS A 232 11.13 -5.71 -13.40
CA CYS A 232 12.40 -6.45 -13.47
C CYS A 232 12.25 -7.83 -14.13
N LEU A 233 11.08 -8.47 -13.98
CA LEU A 233 10.80 -9.79 -14.55
C LEU A 233 10.47 -9.75 -16.06
N ARG A 234 11.30 -9.09 -16.86
CA ARG A 234 11.32 -9.35 -18.30
C ARG A 234 11.83 -10.78 -18.52
N LYS A 235 11.13 -11.56 -19.34
CA LYS A 235 11.45 -12.97 -19.68
C LYS A 235 12.82 -13.17 -20.35
N LYS A 236 13.59 -12.10 -20.62
CA LYS A 236 14.91 -12.18 -21.25
C LYS A 236 15.97 -12.55 -20.21
N GLN A 237 16.87 -13.44 -20.61
CA GLN A 237 17.95 -13.96 -19.76
C GLN A 237 19.10 -12.96 -19.59
N GLU A 238 19.34 -12.10 -20.58
CA GLU A 238 20.35 -11.04 -20.54
C GLU A 238 19.76 -9.69 -20.98
N TRP A 239 20.17 -8.62 -20.31
CA TRP A 239 19.81 -7.24 -20.65
C TRP A 239 20.95 -6.61 -21.47
N THR A 240 20.58 -5.91 -22.55
CA THR A 240 21.51 -5.05 -23.29
C THR A 240 21.99 -3.90 -22.41
N ASP A 241 23.13 -3.29 -22.74
CA ASP A 241 23.65 -2.16 -21.95
C ASP A 241 22.68 -0.96 -21.95
N PHE A 242 21.93 -0.76 -23.04
CA PHE A 242 20.84 0.22 -23.07
C PHE A 242 19.72 -0.13 -22.09
N GLU A 243 19.27 -1.38 -22.02
CA GLU A 243 18.23 -1.82 -21.08
C GLU A 243 18.71 -1.67 -19.62
N LYS A 244 20.00 -1.90 -19.33
CA LYS A 244 20.59 -1.69 -18.00
C LYS A 244 20.59 -0.22 -17.61
N LEU A 245 21.09 0.66 -18.48
CA LEU A 245 21.12 2.11 -18.24
C LEU A 245 19.72 2.68 -18.04
N TYR A 246 18.79 2.32 -18.92
CA TYR A 246 17.39 2.73 -18.82
C TYR A 246 16.74 2.24 -17.51
N TYR A 247 17.02 1.00 -17.09
CA TYR A 247 16.53 0.48 -15.81
C TYR A 247 17.10 1.26 -14.62
N ILE A 248 18.40 1.57 -14.63
CA ILE A 248 19.08 2.33 -13.56
C ILE A 248 18.43 3.71 -13.40
N GLU A 249 18.28 4.46 -14.50
CA GLU A 249 17.65 5.79 -14.48
C GLU A 249 16.21 5.73 -13.96
N TYR A 250 15.44 4.75 -14.42
CA TYR A 250 14.08 4.55 -13.97
C TYR A 250 13.99 4.24 -12.46
N VAL A 251 14.83 3.32 -12.00
CA VAL A 251 14.84 2.86 -10.61
C VAL A 251 15.23 3.97 -9.65
N GLU A 252 16.20 4.81 -10.01
CA GLU A 252 16.58 5.95 -9.20
C GLU A 252 15.40 6.92 -9.02
N LYS A 253 14.70 7.26 -10.12
CA LYS A 253 13.48 8.08 -10.07
C LYS A 253 12.38 7.42 -9.23
N TYR A 254 12.14 6.12 -9.43
CA TYR A 254 11.12 5.36 -8.68
C TYR A 254 11.40 5.41 -7.17
N LEU A 255 12.65 5.12 -6.76
CA LEU A 255 13.05 5.10 -5.35
C LEU A 255 12.87 6.46 -4.69
N ILE A 256 13.37 7.53 -5.30
CA ILE A 256 13.26 8.89 -4.76
C ILE A 256 11.78 9.28 -4.61
N THR A 257 10.99 9.05 -5.65
CA THR A 257 9.57 9.41 -5.68
C THR A 257 8.77 8.59 -4.66
N ALA A 258 8.88 7.27 -4.68
CA ALA A 258 8.14 6.38 -3.80
C ALA A 258 8.47 6.63 -2.32
N MET A 259 9.75 6.82 -1.97
CA MET A 259 10.14 7.14 -0.59
C MET A 259 9.62 8.52 -0.15
N SER A 260 9.60 9.51 -1.05
CA SER A 260 9.02 10.83 -0.75
C SER A 260 7.54 10.71 -0.43
N ILE A 261 6.78 9.99 -1.27
CA ILE A 261 5.35 9.72 -1.08
C ILE A 261 5.11 9.04 0.27
N ILE A 262 5.84 7.95 0.53
CA ILE A 262 5.70 7.18 1.78
C ILE A 262 5.96 8.09 2.99
N LYS A 263 7.02 8.92 2.94
CA LYS A 263 7.36 9.83 4.03
C LYS A 263 6.29 10.89 4.26
N ASN A 264 5.79 11.52 3.20
CA ASN A 264 4.76 12.55 3.27
C ASN A 264 3.46 11.97 3.86
N ARG A 265 3.05 10.79 3.40
CA ARG A 265 1.88 10.07 3.93
C ARG A 265 2.05 9.66 5.38
N ALA A 266 3.21 9.11 5.74
CA ALA A 266 3.51 8.74 7.12
C ALA A 266 3.36 9.94 8.05
N ALA A 267 3.78 11.13 7.64
CA ALA A 267 3.64 12.34 8.45
C ALA A 267 2.20 12.66 8.79
N LYS A 268 1.32 12.62 7.79
CA LYS A 268 -0.12 12.86 7.97
C LYS A 268 -0.78 11.78 8.83
N MET A 269 -0.46 10.52 8.59
CA MET A 269 -1.01 9.40 9.37
C MET A 269 -0.58 9.48 10.84
N ILE A 270 0.70 9.75 11.11
CA ILE A 270 1.23 9.85 12.48
C ILE A 270 0.65 11.07 13.19
N GLU A 271 0.47 12.19 12.51
CA GLU A 271 -0.22 13.37 13.07
C GLU A 271 -1.62 13.00 13.54
N GLN A 272 -2.42 12.31 12.70
CA GLN A 272 -3.76 11.87 13.09
C GLN A 272 -3.76 10.86 14.24
N LEU A 273 -2.84 9.90 14.23
CA LEU A 273 -2.69 8.95 15.34
C LEU A 273 -2.29 9.66 16.63
N SER A 274 -1.45 10.69 16.57
CA SER A 274 -1.03 11.44 17.77
C SER A 274 -2.18 12.16 18.45
N ILE A 275 -3.16 12.63 17.66
CA ILE A 275 -4.39 13.26 18.16
C ILE A 275 -5.37 12.22 18.71
N LYS A 276 -5.44 11.04 18.08
CA LYS A 276 -6.47 10.03 18.40
C LYS A 276 -6.04 9.07 19.51
N CYS A 277 -4.77 8.70 19.60
CA CYS A 277 -4.28 7.68 20.54
C CYS A 277 -3.80 8.27 21.87
N ARG A 278 -3.51 9.56 21.97
CA ARG A 278 -3.10 10.21 23.23
C ARG A 278 -4.17 11.13 23.78
#